data_AF-A0A100W2N0-F1
#
_entry.id   AF-A0A100W2N0-F1
#
_cell.length_a   1.000
_cell.length_b   1.000
_cell.length_c   1.000
_cell.angle_alpha   90.00
_cell.angle_beta   90.00
_cell.angle_gamma   90.00
#
_symmetry.space_group_name_H-M   'P 1'
#
loop_
_entity.id
_entity.type
_entity.pdbx_description
1 polymer ?
#
loop_
_entity_poly.entity_id
_entity_poly.type
_entity_poly.pdbx_seq_one_letter_code
_entity_poly.pdbx_strand_id
1 'polypeptide(L)' 'MSLYDYEVSRQIGATDPPFYSLIMAAIRKADTHNAARLRSAFPEVHAEFAARYDAPGGVLPTDPEAAP' A
#
# COMPACT_ATOMS: atom_id res chain seq x y z
N MET A 1 -8.69 -12.09 11.07
CA MET A 1 -7.65 -13.13 11.15
C MET A 1 -8.33 -14.47 11.35
N SER A 2 -8.64 -15.11 10.24
CA SER A 2 -9.20 -16.46 10.13
C SER A 2 -8.24 -17.35 9.31
N LEU A 3 -8.51 -18.67 9.26
CA LEU A 3 -7.79 -19.58 8.36
C LEU A 3 -7.88 -19.11 6.90
N TYR A 4 -9.04 -18.60 6.49
CA TYR A 4 -9.26 -18.05 5.15
C TYR A 4 -8.33 -16.86 4.87
N ASP A 5 -8.21 -15.91 5.81
CA ASP A 5 -7.29 -14.77 5.65
C ASP A 5 -5.84 -15.25 5.47
N TYR A 6 -5.44 -16.30 6.19
CA TYR A 6 -4.11 -16.89 6.08
C TYR A 6 -3.89 -17.59 4.73
N GLU A 7 -4.85 -18.38 4.24
CA GLU A 7 -4.76 -19.03 2.93
C GLU A 7 -4.67 -18.01 1.79
N VAL A 8 -5.47 -16.95 1.84
CA VAL A 8 -5.37 -15.83 0.89
C VAL A 8 -4.00 -15.16 1.01
N SER A 9 -3.47 -14.96 2.22
CA SER A 9 -2.13 -14.39 2.38
C SER A 9 -1.03 -15.24 1.73
N ARG A 10 -1.16 -16.58 1.75
CA ARG A 10 -0.24 -17.48 1.05
C ARG A 10 -0.35 -17.36 -0.47
N GLN A 11 -1.55 -17.18 -0.99
CA GLN A 11 -1.77 -16.97 -2.43
C GLN A 11 -1.15 -15.64 -2.89
N ILE A 12 -1.32 -14.57 -2.12
CA ILE A 12 -0.69 -13.28 -2.39
C ILE A 12 0.84 -13.39 -2.33
N GLY A 13 1.38 -14.10 -1.33
CA GLY A 13 2.82 -14.33 -1.23
C GLY A 13 3.39 -15.11 -2.42
N ALA A 14 2.61 -16.03 -3.00
CA ALA A 14 3.03 -16.80 -4.16
C ALA A 14 3.18 -15.97 -5.45
N THR A 15 2.56 -14.79 -5.53
CA THR A 15 2.75 -13.87 -6.67
C THR A 15 3.97 -12.96 -6.52
N ASP A 16 4.72 -13.09 -5.42
CA ASP A 16 5.92 -12.30 -5.08
C ASP A 16 5.78 -10.77 -5.29
N PRO A 17 4.73 -10.14 -4.75
CA PRO A 17 4.57 -8.70 -4.88
C PRO A 17 5.60 -7.96 -4.02
N PRO A 18 6.05 -6.76 -4.44
CA PRO A 18 6.92 -5.93 -3.62
C PRO A 18 6.32 -5.68 -2.23
N PHE A 19 7.12 -5.80 -1.18
CA PHE A 19 6.63 -5.67 0.19
C PHE A 19 5.85 -4.37 0.46
N TYR A 20 6.34 -3.23 -0.05
CA TYR A 20 5.65 -1.96 0.11
C TYR A 20 4.32 -1.86 -0.64
N SER A 21 4.13 -2.62 -1.73
CA SER A 21 2.83 -2.66 -2.41
C SER A 21 1.77 -3.36 -1.55
N LEU A 22 2.17 -4.35 -0.74
CA LEU A 22 1.29 -4.99 0.24
C LEU A 22 0.85 -4.02 1.34
N ILE A 23 1.77 -3.21 1.84
CA ILE A 23 1.45 -2.19 2.85
C ILE A 23 0.52 -1.13 2.25
N MET A 24 0.82 -0.63 1.05
CA MET A 24 -0.04 0.33 0.36
C MET A 24 -1.45 -0.24 0.09
N ALA A 25 -1.55 -1.52 -0.30
CA ALA A 25 -2.84 -2.20 -0.44
C ALA A 25 -3.58 -2.34 0.90
N ALA A 26 -2.86 -2.62 1.99
CA ALA A 26 -3.42 -2.67 3.33
C ALA A 26 -3.95 -1.29 3.77
N ILE A 27 -3.18 -0.21 3.57
CA ILE A 27 -3.61 1.17 3.85
C ILE A 27 -4.88 1.51 3.05
N ARG A 28 -4.90 1.19 1.75
CA ARG A 28 -6.06 1.41 0.87
C ARG A 28 -7.34 0.73 1.37
N LYS A 29 -7.22 -0.47 1.93
CA LYS A 29 -8.35 -1.28 2.40
C LYS A 29 -8.76 -0.99 3.85
N ALA A 30 -7.87 -0.42 4.65
CA ALA A 30 -8.05 -0.29 6.08
C ALA A 30 -9.20 0.67 6.46
N ASP A 31 -9.91 0.34 7.52
CA ASP A 31 -10.75 1.29 8.25
C ASP A 31 -9.90 2.34 8.98
N THR A 32 -10.55 3.37 9.56
CA THR A 32 -9.88 4.47 10.26
C THR A 32 -8.92 4.01 11.37
N HIS A 33 -9.26 2.94 12.09
CA HIS A 33 -8.47 2.45 13.21
C HIS A 33 -7.23 1.71 12.74
N ASN A 34 -7.39 0.80 11.78
CA ASN A 34 -6.28 0.07 11.18
C ASN A 34 -5.38 0.98 10.35
N ALA A 35 -5.94 1.99 9.69
CA ALA A 35 -5.18 3.01 8.97
C ALA A 35 -4.30 3.82 9.94
N ALA A 36 -4.81 4.20 11.12
CA ALA A 36 -4.02 4.89 12.13
C ALA A 36 -2.83 4.03 12.64
N ARG A 37 -3.05 2.73 12.84
CA ARG A 37 -1.98 1.78 13.20
C ARG A 37 -0.92 1.66 12.10
N LEU A 38 -1.36 1.50 10.85
CA LEU A 38 -0.46 1.41 9.69
C LEU A 38 0.33 2.71 9.50
N ARG A 39 -0.31 3.88 9.65
CA ARG A 39 0.36 5.19 9.63
C ARG A 39 1.44 5.31 10.69
N SER A 40 1.19 4.78 11.90
CA SER A 40 2.18 4.81 12.98
C SER A 40 3.36 3.86 12.73
N ALA A 41 3.14 2.73 12.05
CA ALA A 41 4.18 1.74 11.80
C ALA A 41 5.01 2.04 10.54
N PHE A 42 4.38 2.61 9.51
CA PHE A 42 4.99 2.91 8.22
C PHE A 42 4.67 4.35 7.79
N PRO A 43 5.15 5.37 8.54
CA PRO A 43 4.79 6.76 8.29
C PRO A 43 5.20 7.24 6.89
N GLU A 44 6.37 6.81 6.40
CA GLU A 44 6.86 7.17 5.06
C GLU A 44 5.99 6.56 3.94
N VAL A 45 5.62 5.28 4.07
CA VAL A 45 4.75 4.60 3.10
C VAL A 45 3.35 5.21 3.09
N HIS A 46 2.84 5.61 4.25
CA HIS A 46 1.57 6.31 4.33
C HIS A 46 1.63 7.70 3.68
N ALA A 47 2.71 8.46 3.91
CA ALA A 47 2.89 9.77 3.27
C ALA A 47 2.94 9.63 1.73
N GLU A 48 3.72 8.67 1.23
CA GLU A 48 3.80 8.33 -0.19
C GLU A 48 2.44 7.91 -0.75
N PHE A 49 1.74 7.00 -0.07
CA PHE A 49 0.42 6.54 -0.48
C PHE A 49 -0.58 7.70 -0.56
N ALA A 50 -0.61 8.58 0.45
CA ALA A 50 -1.52 9.72 0.47
C ALA A 50 -1.22 10.70 -0.68
N ALA A 51 0.06 11.03 -0.88
CA ALA A 51 0.48 11.89 -1.99
C ALA A 51 0.06 11.34 -3.34
N ARG A 52 0.23 10.02 -3.55
CA ARG A 52 -0.19 9.34 -4.80
C ARG A 52 -1.70 9.20 -4.93
N TYR A 53 -2.42 8.95 -3.84
CA TYR A 53 -3.86 8.76 -3.88
C TYR A 53 -4.59 10.03 -4.37
N ASP A 54 -4.07 11.19 -4.00
CA ASP A 54 -4.63 12.49 -4.37
C ASP A 54 -4.08 13.01 -5.72
N ALA A 55 -3.00 12.42 -6.23
CA ALA A 55 -2.40 12.81 -7.50
C ALA A 55 -3.11 12.19 -8.73
N PRO A 56 -3.29 12.94 -9.83
CA PRO A 56 -3.81 12.38 -11.08
C PRO A 56 -2.98 11.19 -11.56
N GLY A 57 -3.62 10.02 -11.69
CA GLY A 57 -2.95 8.79 -12.10
C GLY A 57 -1.91 8.25 -11.11
N GLY A 58 -1.81 8.82 -9.90
CA GLY A 58 -0.82 8.41 -8.90
C GLY A 58 0.62 8.79 -9.21
N VAL A 59 0.83 9.71 -10.16
CA VAL A 59 2.14 10.20 -10.58
C VAL A 59 2.51 11.43 -9.77
N LEU A 60 3.68 11.40 -9.13
CA LEU A 60 4.20 12.52 -8.36
C LEU A 60 5.12 13.39 -9.23
N PRO A 61 5.25 14.70 -8.93
CA PRO A 61 6.19 15.57 -9.64
C PRO A 61 7.66 15.12 -9.57
N THR A 62 8.00 14.30 -8.58
CA THR A 62 9.33 13.73 -8.37
C THR A 62 9.53 12.39 -9.07
N ASP A 63 8.47 11.77 -9.59
CA ASP A 63 8.65 10.60 -10.43
C ASP A 63 9.42 11.06 -11.68
N PRO A 64 10.49 10.36 -12.08
CA PRO A 64 11.18 10.70 -13.32
C PRO A 64 10.15 10.75 -14.44
N GLU A 65 10.20 11.82 -15.25
CA GLU A 65 9.34 11.98 -16.42
C GLU A 65 9.35 10.64 -17.15
N ALA A 66 8.17 10.02 -17.25
CA ALA A 66 8.05 8.71 -17.87
C ALA A 66 8.72 8.81 -19.23
N ALA A 67 9.93 8.23 -19.34
CA ALA A 67 10.72 8.35 -20.54
C ALA A 67 9.84 7.87 -21.71
N PRO A 68 9.80 8.64 -22.82
CA PRO A 68 8.90 8.34 -23.94
C PRO A 68 9.13 6.94 -24.53
#